data_AF-A0AAU2MJY0-F1
#
_entry.id   AF-A0AAU2MJY0-F1
#
_cell.length_a   1.000
_cell.length_b   1.000
_cell.length_c   1.000
_cell.angle_alpha   90.00
_cell.angle_beta   90.00
_cell.angle_gamma   90.00
#
_symmetry.space_group_name_H-M   'P 1'
#
loop_
_entity.id
_entity.type
_entity.pdbx_description
1 polymer ?
#
loop_
_entity_poly.entity_id
_entity_poly.type
_entity_poly.pdbx_seq_one_letter_code
_entity_poly.pdbx_strand_id
1 'polypeptide(L)' 'MTADTGEDPHMRHALGAYVLDALTAGETRTVSRHLQSCDRCAADYVEVAEAVSLLALLREEDLLE' A
#
# COMPACT_ATOMS: atom_id res chain seq x y z
N MET A 1 13.34 -10.61 -27.92
CA MET A 1 12.93 -11.17 -26.62
C MET A 1 12.22 -10.07 -25.84
N THR A 2 10.91 -9.98 -25.94
CA THR A 2 10.11 -9.07 -25.11
C THR A 2 8.85 -9.83 -24.74
N ALA A 3 8.96 -10.65 -23.69
CA ALA A 3 7.80 -11.23 -23.05
C ALA A 3 7.14 -10.09 -22.26
N ASP A 4 6.21 -9.41 -22.92
CA ASP A 4 5.13 -8.68 -22.27
C ASP A 4 4.34 -9.71 -21.45
N THR A 5 4.77 -9.89 -20.21
CA THR A 5 4.16 -10.80 -19.25
C THR A 5 3.20 -9.92 -18.48
N GLY A 6 1.89 -10.18 -18.57
CA GLY A 6 0.83 -9.35 -17.98
C GLY A 6 1.08 -9.00 -16.52
N GLU A 7 1.84 -7.93 -16.31
CA GLU A 7 2.13 -7.32 -15.02
C GLU A 7 0.88 -6.52 -14.69
N ASP A 8 0.02 -7.10 -13.84
CA ASP A 8 -0.99 -6.29 -13.13
C ASP A 8 -0.29 -5.01 -12.65
N PRO A 9 -0.81 -3.81 -12.98
CA PRO A 9 -0.10 -2.57 -12.68
C PRO A 9 0.17 -2.51 -11.18
N HIS A 10 1.45 -2.47 -10.80
CA HIS A 10 1.88 -2.42 -9.40
C HIS A 10 1.05 -1.40 -8.61
N MET A 11 0.47 -1.83 -7.50
CA MET A 11 -0.57 -1.06 -6.78
C MET A 11 0.01 -0.06 -5.78
N ARG A 12 1.21 0.49 -6.02
CA ARG A 12 1.91 1.38 -5.07
C ARG A 12 1.04 2.57 -4.62
N HIS A 13 0.25 3.14 -5.53
CA HIS A 13 -0.67 4.25 -5.25
C HIS A 13 -1.78 3.89 -4.24
N ALA A 14 -2.17 2.61 -4.15
CA ALA A 14 -3.23 2.16 -3.25
C ALA A 14 -2.73 1.75 -1.87
N LEU A 15 -1.41 1.54 -1.69
CA LEU A 15 -0.85 1.01 -0.44
C LEU A 15 -1.07 1.93 0.76
N GLY A 16 -0.96 3.25 0.56
CA GLY A 16 -1.23 4.23 1.63
C GLY A 16 -2.67 4.12 2.15
N ALA A 17 -3.65 4.09 1.24
CA ALA A 17 -5.04 3.91 1.62
C ALA A 17 -5.30 2.52 2.25
N TYR A 18 -4.62 1.48 1.76
CA TYR A 18 -4.72 0.13 2.32
C TYR A 18 -4.22 0.06 3.76
N VAL A 19 -3.05 0.63 4.08
CA VAL A 19 -2.51 0.61 5.45
C VAL A 19 -3.29 1.51 6.42
N LEU A 20 -3.94 2.55 5.91
CA LEU A 20 -4.79 3.46 6.70
C LEU A 20 -6.24 2.98 6.82
N ASP A 21 -6.55 1.76 6.35
CA ASP A 21 -7.91 1.18 6.33
C ASP A 21 -8.96 2.08 5.63
N ALA A 22 -8.52 2.81 4.60
CA ALA A 22 -9.33 3.79 3.87
C ALA A 22 -9.91 3.24 2.55
N LEU A 23 -9.70 1.95 2.27
CA LEU A 23 -10.20 1.28 1.06
C LEU A 23 -11.55 0.61 1.30
N THR A 24 -12.34 0.47 0.24
CA THR A 24 -13.52 -0.38 0.30
C THR A 24 -13.13 -1.86 0.48
N ALA A 25 -14.04 -2.67 1.02
CA ALA A 25 -13.77 -4.11 1.20
C ALA A 25 -13.42 -4.85 -0.11
N GLY A 26 -13.88 -4.35 -1.26
CA GLY A 26 -13.50 -4.89 -2.58
C GLY A 26 -12.04 -4.60 -2.91
N GLU A 27 -11.61 -3.36 -2.75
CA GLU A 27 -10.24 -2.91 -3.00
C GLU A 27 -9.25 -3.54 -2.02
N THR A 28 -9.60 -3.64 -0.73
CA THR A 28 -8.78 -4.32 0.29
C THR A 28 -8.49 -5.77 -0.08
N ARG A 29 -9.50 -6.51 -0.58
CA ARG A 29 -9.30 -7.90 -1.03
C ARG A 29 -8.39 -7.98 -2.26
N THR A 30 -8.53 -7.06 -3.20
CA THR A 30 -7.68 -7.00 -4.40
C THR A 30 -6.23 -6.73 -4.03
N VAL A 31 -5.97 -5.72 -3.19
CA VAL A 31 -4.62 -5.38 -2.72
C VAL A 31 -4.03 -6.55 -1.92
N SER A 32 -4.78 -7.09 -0.96
CA SER A 32 -4.33 -8.23 -0.14
C SER A 32 -3.96 -9.45 -0.97
N ARG A 33 -4.73 -9.76 -2.02
CA ARG A 33 -4.43 -10.85 -2.96
C ARG A 33 -3.14 -10.56 -3.74
N HIS A 34 -2.95 -9.33 -4.21
CA HIS A 34 -1.75 -8.96 -4.98
C HIS A 34 -0.48 -9.03 -4.13
N LEU A 35 -0.54 -8.57 -2.88
CA LEU A 35 0.60 -8.61 -1.95
C LEU A 35 1.08 -10.04 -1.66
N GLN A 36 0.21 -11.04 -1.78
CA GLN A 36 0.59 -12.45 -1.62
C GLN A 36 1.41 -13.02 -2.80
N SER A 37 1.40 -12.35 -3.95
CA SER A 37 2.05 -12.83 -5.17
C SER A 37 3.09 -11.88 -5.77
N CYS A 38 3.27 -10.68 -5.19
CA CYS A 38 4.18 -9.66 -5.71
C CYS A 38 5.15 -9.16 -4.63
N ASP A 39 6.37 -9.70 -4.63
CA ASP A 39 7.42 -9.35 -3.66
C ASP A 39 7.75 -7.85 -3.68
N ARG A 40 7.73 -7.23 -4.87
CA ARG A 40 7.98 -5.79 -5.00
C ARG A 40 6.92 -4.95 -4.28
N CYS A 41 5.64 -5.27 -4.47
CA CYS A 41 4.57 -4.55 -3.77
C CYS A 41 4.52 -4.91 -2.28
N ALA A 42 4.92 -6.12 -1.90
CA ALA A 42 5.10 -6.49 -0.50
C ALA A 42 6.20 -5.67 0.18
N ALA A 43 7.33 -5.44 -0.50
CA ALA A 43 8.40 -4.56 -0.01
C ALA A 43 7.92 -3.11 0.12
N ASP A 44 7.27 -2.56 -0.91
CA ASP A 44 6.69 -1.21 -0.85
C ASP A 44 5.64 -1.09 0.27
N TYR A 45 4.86 -2.15 0.55
CA TYR A 45 3.89 -2.18 1.66
C TYR A 45 4.58 -2.02 3.01
N VAL A 46 5.71 -2.69 3.23
CA VAL A 46 6.47 -2.58 4.48
C VAL A 46 6.97 -1.14 4.68
N GLU A 47 7.55 -0.52 3.66
CA GLU A 47 8.02 0.87 3.72
C GLU A 47 6.89 1.84 4.10
N VAL A 48 5.71 1.68 3.49
CA VAL A 48 4.55 2.54 3.76
C VAL A 48 3.96 2.27 5.16
N ALA A 49 3.89 1.01 5.59
CA ALA A 49 3.41 0.64 6.92
C ALA A 49 4.30 1.19 8.05
N GLU A 50 5.62 1.20 7.83
CA GLU A 50 6.57 1.84 8.75
C GLU A 50 6.33 3.35 8.85
N ALA A 51 6.13 4.03 7.71
CA ALA A 51 5.81 5.46 7.70
C ALA A 51 4.51 5.77 8.45
N VAL A 52 3.46 4.95 8.26
CA VAL A 52 2.19 5.11 9.01
C VAL A 52 2.35 4.86 10.50
N SER A 53 3.23 3.95 10.91
CA SER A 53 3.53 3.72 12.32
C SER A 53 4.14 4.96 12.99
N LEU A 54 4.92 5.75 12.25
CA LEU A 54 5.45 7.02 12.73
C LEU A 54 4.36 8.11 12.82
N LEU A 55 3.40 8.13 11.88
CA LEU A 55 2.27 9.06 11.94
C LEU A 55 1.42 8.87 13.20
N ALA A 56 1.32 7.64 13.73
CA ALA A 56 0.59 7.35 14.98
C ALA A 56 1.18 8.04 16.23
N LEU A 57 2.40 8.58 16.14
CA LEU A 57 3.03 9.35 17.22
C LEU A 57 2.62 10.83 17.22
N LEU A 58 1.99 11.29 16.13
CA LEU A 58 1.54 12.66 15.95
C LEU A 58 0.05 12.76 16.28
N ARG A 59 -0.35 13.89 16.85
CA ARG A 59 -1.76 14.28 16.93
C ARG A 59 -2.12 15.07 15.69
N GLU A 60 -3.42 15.17 15.40
CA GLU A 60 -3.90 15.95 14.26
C GLU A 60 -3.45 17.42 14.34
N GLU A 61 -3.34 17.99 15.54
CA GLU A 61 -2.85 19.37 15.73
C GLU A 61 -1.38 19.55 15.34
N ASP A 62 -0.58 18.49 15.42
CA ASP A 62 0.84 18.51 15.06
C ASP A 62 1.04 18.52 13.52
N LEU A 63 -0.02 18.32 12.73
CA LEU A 63 0.00 18.28 11.26
C LEU A 63 -0.45 19.59 10.59
N LEU A 64 -0.98 20.55 11.36
CA LEU A 64 -1.45 21.84 10.85
C LEU A 64 -0.30 22.87 10.83
N GLU A 65 0.54 22.82 9.78
CA GLU A 65 1.44 23.92 9.39
C GLU A 65 0.94 24.65 8.14
#